data_AF-A0A1R3IP90-F1
#
_entry.id   AF-A0A1R3IP90-F1
#
_cell.length_a   1.000
_cell.length_b   1.000
_cell.length_c   1.000
_cell.angle_alpha   90.00
_cell.angle_beta   90.00
_cell.angle_gamma   90.00
#
_symmetry.space_group_name_H-M   'P 1'
#
loop_
_entity.id
_entity.type
_entity.pdbx_description
1 polymer ?
#
loop_
_entity_poly.entity_id
_entity_poly.type
_entity_poly.pdbx_seq_one_letter_code
_entity_poly.pdbx_strand_id
1 'polypeptide(L)'
;MAAAAAGESSFKIILGSSSMARQRILAEMGYEFEIIVNIDEKSIRKEKPEDLVTALAEAKCTVAHALLLFCFHVSNVSYCELANADAIISRLQNTGILEKDAQTTLLITADTVVVYKGTIREKPCSEEEAREFIKGYSGGNAAVVGSVLVTNLQTGTRKGGWESAEVYFHDIPDEVIDSLIDEGIPFKVAGGLMLEHPLTLPFVDAVIGATDTVMGLSKSLTEKLMEEALIQQAVAEASTMCVCLETGTEDLITISASQKAVAVLFHQLFARYDAYTSTFLSLLLPCDIGFYSKLVH
;
A
#
# COMPACT_ATOMS: atom_id res chain seq x y z
N MET A 1 -21.99 3.02 -23.48
CA MET A 1 -20.68 3.37 -24.09
C MET A 1 -19.83 3.96 -22.98
N ALA A 2 -18.67 3.46 -22.57
CA ALA A 2 -17.84 2.36 -23.04
C ALA A 2 -17.38 1.54 -21.82
N ALA A 3 -17.39 0.20 -21.93
CA ALA A 3 -16.77 -0.66 -20.94
C ALA A 3 -15.25 -0.54 -21.10
N ALA A 4 -14.56 -0.04 -20.09
CA ALA A 4 -13.10 -0.08 -20.05
C ALA A 4 -12.68 -1.56 -19.97
N ALA A 5 -11.86 -1.98 -20.92
CA ALA A 5 -11.28 -3.31 -20.94
C ALA A 5 -10.41 -3.48 -19.68
N ALA A 6 -10.77 -4.42 -18.82
CA ALA A 6 -9.92 -4.87 -17.72
C ALA A 6 -8.66 -5.49 -18.34
N GLY A 7 -7.55 -4.75 -18.35
CA GLY A 7 -6.24 -5.33 -18.63
C GLY A 7 -5.86 -6.20 -17.45
N GLU A 8 -5.48 -7.47 -17.69
CA GLU A 8 -4.85 -8.31 -16.68
C GLU A 8 -3.67 -7.54 -16.08
N SER A 9 -3.69 -7.28 -14.77
CA SER A 9 -2.58 -6.63 -14.10
C SER A 9 -1.36 -7.55 -14.16
N SER A 10 -0.20 -7.01 -14.53
CA SER A 10 1.05 -7.76 -14.63
C SER A 10 1.60 -8.23 -13.27
N PHE A 11 0.88 -7.94 -12.18
CA PHE A 11 1.22 -8.27 -10.82
C PHE A 11 -0.04 -8.66 -10.02
N LYS A 12 0.16 -9.42 -8.95
CA LYS A 12 -0.86 -9.75 -7.95
C LYS A 12 -0.82 -8.77 -6.79
N ILE A 13 -1.95 -8.56 -6.13
CA ILE A 13 -2.04 -7.74 -4.92
C ILE A 13 -2.53 -8.57 -3.74
N ILE A 14 -1.90 -8.35 -2.59
CA ILE A 14 -2.33 -8.84 -1.30
C ILE A 14 -2.61 -7.63 -0.41
N LEU A 15 -3.83 -7.54 0.10
CA LEU A 15 -4.24 -6.54 1.08
C LEU A 15 -4.09 -7.12 2.50
N GLY A 16 -3.13 -6.60 3.26
CA GLY A 16 -2.93 -6.91 4.68
C GLY A 16 -3.88 -6.13 5.59
N SER A 17 -5.17 -6.07 5.24
CA SER A 17 -6.19 -5.37 6.03
C SER A 17 -7.56 -6.02 5.94
N SER A 18 -8.22 -6.16 7.10
CA SER A 18 -9.63 -6.59 7.19
C SER A 18 -10.64 -5.44 7.01
N SER A 19 -10.18 -4.21 6.77
CA SER A 19 -11.08 -3.06 6.63
C SER A 19 -11.90 -3.17 5.35
N MET A 20 -13.24 -3.25 5.50
CA MET A 20 -14.17 -3.25 4.37
C MET A 20 -14.05 -1.98 3.51
N ALA A 21 -13.76 -0.83 4.13
CA ALA A 21 -13.56 0.42 3.40
C ALA A 21 -12.33 0.34 2.47
N ARG A 22 -11.20 -0.17 2.98
CA ARG A 22 -9.98 -0.34 2.16
C ARG A 22 -10.17 -1.34 1.03
N GLN A 23 -10.92 -2.42 1.29
CA GLN A 23 -11.28 -3.40 0.27
C GLN A 23 -12.12 -2.79 -0.85
N ARG A 24 -13.13 -1.98 -0.50
CA ARG A 24 -13.96 -1.27 -1.48
C ARG A 24 -13.14 -0.27 -2.30
N ILE A 25 -12.31 0.54 -1.66
CA ILE A 25 -11.45 1.52 -2.33
C ILE A 25 -10.55 0.84 -3.36
N LEU A 26 -9.87 -0.24 -2.97
CA LEU A 26 -8.95 -0.95 -3.85
C LEU A 26 -9.67 -1.64 -5.02
N ALA A 27 -10.88 -2.16 -4.78
CA ALA A 27 -11.74 -2.69 -5.85
C ALA A 27 -12.26 -1.60 -6.79
N GLU A 28 -12.62 -0.42 -6.28
CA GLU A 28 -13.02 0.75 -7.09
C GLU A 28 -11.89 1.26 -7.98
N MET A 29 -10.63 1.10 -7.55
CA MET A 29 -9.44 1.37 -8.37
C MET A 29 -9.25 0.33 -9.49
N GLY A 30 -10.07 -0.73 -9.53
CA GLY A 30 -10.04 -1.76 -10.56
C GLY A 30 -9.07 -2.91 -10.30
N TYR A 31 -8.57 -3.05 -9.06
CA TYR A 31 -7.65 -4.13 -8.71
C TYR A 31 -8.36 -5.35 -8.12
N GLU A 32 -7.90 -6.52 -8.53
CA GLU A 32 -8.18 -7.78 -7.84
C GLU A 32 -7.10 -8.04 -6.78
N PHE A 33 -7.50 -8.51 -5.60
CA PHE A 33 -6.59 -8.72 -4.48
C PHE A 33 -7.02 -9.86 -3.57
N GLU A 34 -6.05 -10.47 -2.90
CA GLU A 34 -6.26 -11.44 -1.82
C GLU A 34 -6.15 -10.74 -0.46
N ILE A 35 -6.88 -11.23 0.55
CA ILE A 35 -6.86 -10.64 1.90
C ILE A 35 -6.10 -11.56 2.85
N ILE A 36 -5.12 -11.00 3.58
CA ILE A 36 -4.46 -11.69 4.69
C ILE A 36 -4.87 -11.03 5.98
N VAL A 37 -5.42 -11.86 6.89
CA VAL A 37 -6.25 -11.43 8.01
C VAL A 37 -5.47 -10.63 9.06
N ASN A 38 -6.25 -9.83 9.79
CA ASN A 38 -5.91 -8.79 10.76
C ASN A 38 -4.84 -9.13 11.80
N ILE A 39 -3.96 -8.16 12.06
CA ILE A 39 -2.98 -8.19 13.14
C ILE A 39 -3.33 -7.05 14.09
N ASP A 40 -3.68 -7.40 15.34
CA ASP A 40 -4.09 -6.42 16.36
C ASP A 40 -2.85 -5.87 17.06
N GLU A 41 -2.49 -4.61 16.79
CA GLU A 41 -1.21 -3.99 17.16
C GLU A 41 -1.36 -2.90 18.22
N LYS A 42 -2.30 -3.09 19.15
CA LYS A 42 -2.66 -2.14 20.22
C LYS A 42 -1.50 -1.69 21.12
N SER A 43 -0.32 -2.32 21.02
CA SER A 43 0.85 -1.99 21.82
C SER A 43 1.71 -0.85 21.24
N ILE A 44 1.48 -0.41 19.99
CA ILE A 44 2.26 0.67 19.38
C ILE A 44 1.63 2.02 19.75
N ARG A 45 2.45 2.89 20.36
CA ARG A 45 2.07 4.25 20.75
C ARG A 45 3.16 5.21 20.29
N LYS A 46 2.76 6.30 19.63
CA LYS A 46 3.62 7.41 19.20
C LYS A 46 2.88 8.71 19.49
N GLU A 47 3.62 9.77 19.80
CA GLU A 47 3.04 11.08 20.10
C GLU A 47 2.49 11.76 18.84
N LYS A 48 3.19 11.60 17.72
CA LYS A 48 2.79 12.15 16.43
C LYS A 48 1.89 11.19 15.67
N PRO A 49 0.72 11.63 15.19
CA PRO A 49 -0.19 10.80 14.40
C PRO A 49 0.47 10.15 13.18
N GLU A 50 1.29 10.90 12.44
CA GLU A 50 1.99 10.42 11.24
C GLU A 50 2.98 9.29 11.55
N ASP A 51 3.70 9.41 12.67
CA ASP A 51 4.63 8.38 13.13
C ASP A 51 3.86 7.15 13.62
N LEU A 52 2.69 7.34 14.26
CA LEU A 52 1.84 6.25 14.72
C LEU A 52 1.33 5.42 13.56
N VAL A 53 0.69 6.05 12.56
CA VAL A 53 0.11 5.31 11.43
C VAL A 53 1.18 4.64 10.60
N THR A 54 2.36 5.25 10.46
CA THR A 54 3.48 4.64 9.75
C THR A 54 3.97 3.39 10.47
N ALA A 55 4.18 3.48 11.79
CA ALA A 55 4.62 2.34 12.59
C ALA A 55 3.60 1.18 12.59
N LEU A 56 2.30 1.49 12.64
CA LEU A 56 1.22 0.49 12.54
C LEU A 56 1.18 -0.17 11.16
N ALA A 57 1.35 0.59 10.07
CA ALA A 57 1.42 -0.02 8.74
C ALA A 57 2.64 -0.92 8.56
N GLU A 58 3.79 -0.55 9.14
CA GLU A 58 5.03 -1.35 9.14
C GLU A 58 4.92 -2.63 9.96
N ALA A 59 4.31 -2.56 11.15
CA ALA A 59 4.09 -3.73 11.98
C ALA A 59 3.13 -4.71 11.28
N LYS A 60 2.05 -4.21 10.65
CA LYS A 60 1.14 -5.06 9.85
C LYS A 60 1.87 -5.73 8.71
N CYS A 61 2.73 -4.98 8.01
CA CYS A 61 3.54 -5.53 6.93
C CYS A 61 4.46 -6.63 7.44
N THR A 62 5.10 -6.42 8.60
CA THR A 62 6.02 -7.39 9.19
C THR A 62 5.31 -8.71 9.50
N VAL A 63 4.13 -8.66 10.13
CA VAL A 63 3.40 -9.87 10.47
C VAL A 63 2.75 -10.51 9.23
N ALA A 64 2.19 -9.72 8.31
CA ALA A 64 1.65 -10.25 7.05
C ALA A 64 2.73 -10.92 6.21
N HIS A 65 3.94 -10.34 6.15
CA HIS A 65 5.08 -10.93 5.46
C HIS A 65 5.54 -12.23 6.13
N ALA A 66 5.60 -12.28 7.47
CA ALA A 66 5.92 -13.51 8.20
C ALA A 66 4.87 -14.62 7.98
N LEU A 67 3.59 -14.27 7.97
CA LEU A 67 2.48 -15.19 7.66
C LEU A 67 2.59 -15.73 6.23
N LEU A 68 2.90 -14.86 5.27
CA LEU A 68 3.11 -15.24 3.87
C LEU A 68 4.25 -16.24 3.71
N LEU A 69 5.39 -15.96 4.35
CA LEU A 69 6.51 -16.90 4.38
C LEU A 69 6.09 -18.23 5.01
N PHE A 70 5.32 -18.21 6.11
CA PHE A 70 4.82 -19.43 6.74
C PHE A 70 3.93 -20.26 5.81
N CYS A 71 2.93 -19.65 5.16
CA CYS A 71 2.02 -20.35 4.24
C CYS A 71 2.75 -20.95 3.03
N PHE A 72 3.77 -20.28 2.52
CA PHE A 72 4.56 -20.78 1.38
C PHE A 72 5.36 -22.04 1.75
N HIS A 73 5.84 -22.13 3.00
CA HIS A 73 6.66 -23.26 3.47
C HIS A 73 5.83 -24.45 3.95
N VAL A 74 4.56 -24.27 4.31
CA VAL A 74 3.65 -25.35 4.69
C VAL A 74 2.68 -25.59 3.55
N SER A 75 3.12 -26.34 2.53
CA SER A 75 2.27 -26.78 1.43
C SER A 75 1.06 -27.54 2.00
N ASN A 76 -0.10 -26.87 2.09
CA ASN A 76 -1.43 -27.30 2.57
C ASN A 76 -2.06 -26.51 3.74
N VAL A 77 -1.60 -25.30 4.10
CA VAL A 77 -2.35 -24.44 5.04
C VAL A 77 -3.05 -23.30 4.31
N SER A 78 -4.38 -23.30 4.36
CA SER A 78 -5.20 -22.18 3.89
C SER A 78 -4.99 -20.95 4.77
N TYR A 79 -4.91 -19.77 4.16
CA TYR A 79 -4.64 -18.48 4.82
C TYR A 79 -5.59 -18.15 5.99
N CYS A 80 -6.75 -18.79 6.07
CA CYS A 80 -7.79 -18.47 7.03
C CYS A 80 -7.52 -18.92 8.48
N GLU A 81 -6.53 -19.79 8.74
CA GLU A 81 -6.37 -20.44 10.06
C GLU A 81 -5.28 -19.84 10.97
N LEU A 82 -4.53 -18.83 10.52
CA LEU A 82 -3.35 -18.30 11.23
C LEU A 82 -3.66 -16.98 11.96
N ALA A 83 -4.52 -17.04 12.96
CA ALA A 83 -4.97 -15.85 13.73
C ALA A 83 -4.10 -15.50 14.96
N ASN A 84 -3.10 -16.32 15.34
CA ASN A 84 -2.33 -16.12 16.59
C ASN A 84 -0.82 -16.06 16.35
N ALA A 85 -0.21 -14.92 16.68
CA ALA A 85 1.23 -14.66 16.59
C ALA A 85 2.09 -15.69 17.37
N ASP A 86 1.60 -16.19 18.51
CA ASP A 86 2.33 -17.14 19.35
C ASP A 86 2.44 -18.55 18.72
N ALA A 87 1.47 -18.95 17.89
CA ALA A 87 1.48 -20.25 17.22
C ALA A 87 2.50 -20.29 16.07
N ILE A 88 2.88 -19.12 15.55
CA ILE A 88 3.81 -18.96 14.42
C ILE A 88 5.24 -19.18 14.89
N ILE A 89 5.62 -18.63 16.05
CA ILE A 89 7.01 -18.64 16.55
C ILE A 89 7.51 -20.06 16.85
N SER A 90 6.67 -20.95 17.37
CA SER A 90 7.07 -22.33 17.70
C SER A 90 7.34 -23.23 16.48
N ARG A 91 6.93 -22.83 15.27
CA ARG A 91 7.03 -23.67 14.05
C ARG A 91 8.15 -23.25 13.10
N LEU A 92 8.87 -22.16 13.39
CA LEU A 92 9.91 -21.55 12.55
C LEU A 92 11.22 -22.36 12.38
N GLN A 93 11.29 -23.62 12.82
CA GLN A 93 12.58 -24.33 12.93
C GLN A 93 13.03 -25.15 11.71
N ASN A 94 12.39 -25.10 10.54
CA ASN A 94 12.94 -25.82 9.38
C ASN A 94 12.65 -25.20 8.00
N THR A 95 13.77 -24.83 7.36
CA THR A 95 14.14 -24.96 5.93
C THR A 95 13.34 -24.24 4.84
N GLY A 96 14.09 -23.63 3.91
CA GLY A 96 13.63 -22.78 2.82
C GLY A 96 13.41 -23.44 1.45
N ILE A 97 12.86 -22.65 0.50
CA ILE A 97 13.22 -22.43 -0.93
C ILE A 97 12.03 -21.66 -1.59
N LEU A 98 12.31 -20.57 -2.34
CA LEU A 98 11.34 -19.83 -3.15
C LEU A 98 11.45 -20.26 -4.63
N GLU A 99 10.32 -20.55 -5.30
CA GLU A 99 10.26 -20.88 -6.73
C GLU A 99 10.43 -19.65 -7.64
N LYS A 100 11.02 -19.87 -8.82
CA LYS A 100 11.66 -18.87 -9.68
C LYS A 100 10.78 -18.30 -10.81
N ASP A 101 9.46 -18.56 -10.80
CA ASP A 101 8.52 -18.18 -11.88
C ASP A 101 7.27 -17.44 -11.36
N ALA A 102 7.35 -16.88 -10.15
CA ALA A 102 6.20 -16.21 -9.53
C ALA A 102 5.94 -14.83 -10.14
N GLN A 103 4.70 -14.62 -10.62
CA GLN A 103 4.15 -13.30 -10.95
C GLN A 103 4.42 -12.31 -9.80
N THR A 104 4.93 -11.11 -10.13
CA THR A 104 5.24 -10.08 -9.14
C THR A 104 4.05 -9.86 -8.21
N THR A 105 4.29 -9.87 -6.90
CA THR A 105 3.22 -9.75 -5.89
C THR A 105 3.51 -8.56 -4.99
N LEU A 106 2.53 -7.66 -4.87
CA LEU A 106 2.58 -6.49 -3.99
C LEU A 106 1.74 -6.74 -2.73
N LEU A 107 2.35 -6.59 -1.55
CA LEU A 107 1.66 -6.53 -0.27
C LEU A 107 1.38 -5.06 0.08
N ILE A 108 0.11 -4.73 0.28
CA ILE A 108 -0.35 -3.40 0.70
C ILE A 108 -0.83 -3.48 2.14
N THR A 109 -0.23 -2.68 3.02
CA THR A 109 -0.71 -2.45 4.38
C THR A 109 -0.99 -0.97 4.59
N ALA A 110 -1.93 -0.68 5.49
CA ALA A 110 -2.35 0.68 5.78
C ALA A 110 -2.88 0.79 7.20
N ASP A 111 -2.76 1.99 7.76
CA ASP A 111 -3.39 2.35 9.01
C ASP A 111 -3.97 3.77 8.96
N THR A 112 -4.92 4.06 9.84
CA THR A 112 -5.67 5.31 9.83
C THR A 112 -6.14 5.65 11.22
N VAL A 113 -5.88 6.89 11.64
CA VAL A 113 -6.33 7.42 12.93
C VAL A 113 -7.06 8.73 12.74
N VAL A 114 -7.97 9.04 13.66
CA VAL A 114 -8.61 10.35 13.73
C VAL A 114 -7.89 11.20 14.77
N VAL A 115 -7.68 12.47 14.47
CA VAL A 115 -7.09 13.45 15.36
C VAL A 115 -8.12 14.54 15.63
N TYR A 116 -8.44 14.72 16.90
CA TYR A 116 -9.40 15.72 17.34
C TYR A 116 -8.82 16.52 18.51
N LYS A 117 -8.75 17.85 18.35
CA LYS A 117 -8.16 18.77 19.34
C LYS A 117 -6.79 18.30 19.86
N GLY A 118 -5.93 17.83 18.95
CA GLY A 118 -4.59 17.34 19.26
C GLY A 118 -4.53 15.95 19.90
N THR A 119 -5.67 15.27 20.06
CA THR A 119 -5.75 13.92 20.63
C THR A 119 -6.04 12.89 19.54
N ILE A 120 -5.28 11.78 19.54
CA ILE A 120 -5.53 10.64 18.66
C ILE A 120 -6.71 9.83 19.21
N ARG A 121 -7.71 9.58 18.35
CA ARG A 121 -8.89 8.77 18.63
C ARG A 121 -8.82 7.49 17.78
N GLU A 122 -8.66 6.36 18.46
CA GLU A 122 -8.80 5.03 17.88
C GLU A 122 -10.30 4.66 17.74
N LYS A 123 -10.60 3.39 17.53
CA LYS A 123 -11.99 2.91 17.53
C LYS A 123 -12.56 3.03 18.96
N PRO A 124 -13.76 3.62 19.14
CA PRO A 124 -14.37 3.67 20.45
C PRO A 124 -14.60 2.26 21.01
N CYS A 125 -14.49 2.11 22.32
CA CYS A 125 -14.66 0.87 23.06
C CYS A 125 -15.99 0.81 23.83
N SER A 126 -16.72 1.92 23.93
CA SER A 126 -18.05 1.99 24.56
C SER A 126 -19.00 2.96 23.85
N GLU A 127 -20.30 2.80 24.08
CA GLU A 127 -21.34 3.68 23.52
C GLU A 127 -21.15 5.13 23.97
N GLU A 128 -20.74 5.34 25.22
CA GLU A 128 -20.45 6.67 25.76
C GLU A 128 -19.29 7.32 25.02
N GLU A 129 -18.21 6.57 24.76
CA GLU A 129 -17.05 7.06 24.01
C GLU A 129 -17.42 7.33 22.54
N ALA A 130 -18.19 6.45 21.90
CA ALA A 130 -18.69 6.66 20.55
C ALA A 130 -19.53 7.94 20.45
N ARG A 131 -20.43 8.17 21.42
CA ARG A 131 -21.25 9.38 21.52
C ARG A 131 -20.39 10.60 21.72
N GLU A 132 -19.43 10.56 22.64
CA GLU A 132 -18.50 11.67 22.89
C GLU A 132 -17.72 12.02 21.62
N PHE A 133 -17.29 11.00 20.87
CA PHE A 133 -16.51 11.21 19.65
C PHE A 133 -17.34 11.94 18.60
N ILE A 134 -18.49 11.38 18.23
CA ILE A 134 -19.36 11.91 17.17
C ILE A 134 -19.90 13.29 17.57
N LYS A 135 -20.35 13.46 18.81
CA LYS A 135 -20.83 14.75 19.32
C LYS A 135 -19.72 15.80 19.30
N GLY A 136 -18.47 15.41 19.55
CA GLY A 136 -17.32 16.30 19.46
C GLY A 136 -17.08 16.86 18.06
N TYR A 137 -17.45 16.13 17.00
CA TYR A 137 -17.28 16.59 15.62
C TYR A 137 -18.38 17.54 15.16
N SER A 138 -19.58 17.45 15.75
CA SER A 138 -20.75 18.30 15.44
C SER A 138 -20.40 19.78 15.45
N GLY A 139 -20.70 20.48 14.35
CA GLY A 139 -20.45 21.92 14.18
C GLY A 139 -18.97 22.31 14.15
N GLY A 140 -18.06 21.33 14.02
CA GLY A 140 -16.61 21.53 14.04
C GLY A 140 -15.91 20.69 12.97
N ASN A 141 -14.68 20.28 13.26
CA ASN A 141 -13.88 19.46 12.35
C ASN A 141 -13.15 18.32 13.06
N ALA A 142 -12.78 17.32 12.26
CA ALA A 142 -11.87 16.24 12.63
C ALA A 142 -10.80 16.10 11.56
N ALA A 143 -9.56 15.88 11.98
CA ALA A 143 -8.48 15.52 11.06
C ALA A 143 -8.36 13.99 11.00
N VAL A 144 -8.02 13.47 9.84
CA VAL A 144 -7.71 12.06 9.62
C VAL A 144 -6.30 11.99 9.09
N VAL A 145 -5.51 11.07 9.64
CA VAL A 145 -4.15 10.78 9.16
C VAL A 145 -4.12 9.31 8.79
N GLY A 146 -3.71 9.01 7.56
CA GLY A 146 -3.64 7.66 7.02
C GLY A 146 -2.28 7.37 6.41
N SER A 147 -1.75 6.17 6.62
CA SER A 147 -0.53 5.67 6.00
C SER A 147 -0.81 4.55 5.02
N VAL A 148 0.06 4.43 4.03
CA VAL A 148 0.10 3.31 3.08
C VAL A 148 1.54 2.83 3.00
N LEU A 149 1.72 1.51 3.03
CA LEU A 149 2.98 0.84 2.82
C LEU A 149 2.78 -0.25 1.77
N VAL A 150 3.55 -0.17 0.68
CA VAL A 150 3.59 -1.14 -0.39
C VAL A 150 4.92 -1.88 -0.34
N THR A 151 4.85 -3.21 -0.34
CA THR A 151 6.01 -4.09 -0.36
C THR A 151 5.98 -4.98 -1.59
N ASN A 152 6.98 -4.87 -2.44
CA ASN A 152 7.20 -5.86 -3.50
C ASN A 152 7.80 -7.12 -2.86
N LEU A 153 7.05 -8.21 -2.82
CA LEU A 153 7.47 -9.44 -2.16
C LEU A 153 8.57 -10.18 -2.91
N GLN A 154 8.71 -9.91 -4.22
CA GLN A 154 9.75 -10.53 -5.05
C GLN A 154 11.10 -9.85 -4.85
N THR A 155 11.13 -8.51 -4.81
CA THR A 155 12.38 -7.74 -4.65
C THR A 155 12.70 -7.39 -3.21
N GLY A 156 11.71 -7.47 -2.30
CA GLY A 156 11.81 -6.96 -0.93
C GLY A 156 11.72 -5.44 -0.82
N THR A 157 11.53 -4.70 -1.92
CA THR A 157 11.43 -3.23 -1.92
C THR A 157 10.21 -2.78 -1.14
N ARG A 158 10.38 -1.85 -0.21
CA ARG A 158 9.30 -1.24 0.58
C ARG A 158 9.20 0.26 0.27
N LYS A 159 7.98 0.73 0.05
CA LYS A 159 7.64 2.13 -0.21
C LYS A 159 6.48 2.52 0.69
N GLY A 160 6.67 3.56 1.50
CA GLY A 160 5.68 4.03 2.45
C GLY A 160 5.49 5.52 2.38
N GLY A 161 4.28 5.97 2.72
CA GLY A 161 3.93 7.37 2.86
C GLY A 161 2.68 7.54 3.70
N TRP A 162 2.35 8.79 4.00
CA TRP A 162 1.14 9.15 4.71
C TRP A 162 0.53 10.42 4.13
N GLU A 163 -0.78 10.57 4.30
CA GLU A 163 -1.55 11.75 3.93
C GLU A 163 -2.51 12.11 5.07
N SER A 164 -2.93 13.37 5.10
CA SER A 164 -3.94 13.86 6.02
C SER A 164 -5.09 14.54 5.29
N ALA A 165 -6.27 14.47 5.89
CA ALA A 165 -7.46 15.17 5.43
C ALA A 165 -8.22 15.74 6.62
N GLU A 166 -8.99 16.80 6.41
CA GLU A 166 -9.89 17.38 7.41
C GLU A 166 -11.33 17.28 6.94
N VAL A 167 -12.22 16.92 7.85
CA VAL A 167 -13.66 16.85 7.62
C VAL A 167 -14.35 17.85 8.51
N TYR A 168 -15.18 18.70 7.91
CA TYR A 168 -16.00 19.69 8.57
C TYR A 168 -17.45 19.22 8.59
N PHE A 169 -18.12 19.44 9.72
CA PHE A 169 -19.49 18.99 9.93
C PHE A 169 -20.41 20.17 10.26
N HIS A 170 -21.63 20.10 9.74
CA HIS A 170 -22.77 20.80 10.31
C HIS A 170 -23.11 20.22 11.70
N ASP A 171 -24.12 20.80 12.35
CA ASP A 171 -24.63 20.23 13.60
C ASP A 171 -25.26 18.86 13.35
N ILE A 172 -24.76 17.84 14.05
CA ILE A 172 -25.24 16.46 13.99
C ILE A 172 -26.30 16.28 15.10
N PRO A 173 -27.57 15.98 14.74
CA PRO A 173 -28.63 15.76 15.71
C PRO A 173 -28.35 14.55 16.62
N ASP A 174 -28.77 14.62 17.88
CA ASP A 174 -28.56 13.51 18.83
C ASP A 174 -29.23 12.21 18.36
N GLU A 175 -30.39 12.30 17.71
CA GLU A 175 -31.11 11.15 17.12
C GLU A 175 -30.27 10.40 16.07
N VAL A 176 -29.45 11.12 15.31
CA VAL A 176 -28.52 10.54 14.33
C VAL A 176 -27.37 9.84 15.03
N ILE A 177 -26.84 10.45 16.10
CA ILE A 177 -25.77 9.87 16.91
C ILE A 177 -26.26 8.56 17.56
N ASP A 178 -27.46 8.57 18.13
CA ASP A 178 -28.11 7.40 18.71
C ASP A 178 -28.24 6.27 17.69
N SER A 179 -28.78 6.59 16.51
CA SER A 179 -28.97 5.61 15.44
C SER A 179 -27.64 4.99 14.98
N LEU A 180 -26.58 5.80 14.86
CA LEU A 180 -25.24 5.30 14.50
C LEU A 180 -24.69 4.32 15.54
N ILE A 181 -24.86 4.64 16.83
CA ILE A 181 -24.40 3.80 17.93
C ILE A 181 -25.19 2.49 17.98
N ASP A 182 -26.51 2.56 17.83
CA ASP A 182 -27.40 1.40 17.80
C ASP A 182 -27.05 0.43 16.66
N GLU A 183 -26.63 0.94 15.50
CA GLU A 183 -26.14 0.13 14.38
C GLU A 183 -24.77 -0.53 14.64
N GLY A 184 -24.08 -0.13 15.72
CA GLY A 184 -22.76 -0.65 16.09
C GLY A 184 -21.65 -0.27 15.10
N ILE A 185 -21.90 0.74 14.28
CA ILE A 185 -21.00 1.21 13.23
C ILE A 185 -19.75 1.92 13.78
N PRO A 186 -19.88 2.87 14.73
CA PRO A 186 -18.74 3.64 15.24
C PRO A 186 -17.60 2.77 15.77
N PHE A 187 -17.91 1.60 16.34
CA PHE A 187 -16.95 0.65 16.89
C PHE A 187 -16.03 0.00 15.84
N LYS A 188 -16.34 0.13 14.55
CA LYS A 188 -15.60 -0.51 13.46
C LYS A 188 -14.58 0.43 12.80
N VAL A 189 -14.71 1.74 13.02
CA VAL A 189 -13.94 2.79 12.33
C VAL A 189 -13.19 3.68 13.33
N ALA A 190 -12.03 4.20 12.92
CA ALA A 190 -11.24 5.07 13.78
C ALA A 190 -12.02 6.35 14.11
N GLY A 191 -11.98 6.77 15.38
CA GLY A 191 -12.72 7.92 15.88
C GLY A 191 -14.25 7.82 15.77
N GLY A 192 -14.83 6.68 15.41
CA GLY A 192 -16.26 6.60 15.09
C GLY A 192 -16.66 7.45 13.88
N LEU A 193 -15.67 7.88 13.07
CA LEU A 193 -15.87 8.80 11.96
C LEU A 193 -16.15 8.02 10.67
N MET A 194 -17.39 8.08 10.18
CA MET A 194 -17.78 7.40 8.94
C MET A 194 -18.46 8.37 7.98
N LEU A 195 -17.71 8.81 6.98
CA LEU A 195 -18.13 9.85 6.05
C LEU A 195 -19.19 9.33 5.06
N GLU A 196 -19.08 8.07 4.68
CA GLU A 196 -19.91 7.39 3.68
C GLU A 196 -21.26 6.94 4.21
N HIS A 197 -21.50 7.04 5.52
CA HIS A 197 -22.74 6.54 6.10
C HIS A 197 -23.92 7.42 5.69
N PRO A 198 -25.07 6.87 5.25
CA PRO A 198 -26.23 7.67 4.85
C PRO A 198 -26.75 8.60 5.94
N LEU A 199 -26.56 8.26 7.22
CA LEU A 199 -26.94 9.13 8.34
C LEU A 199 -25.93 10.25 8.62
N THR A 200 -24.66 10.06 8.30
CA THR A 200 -23.60 11.05 8.56
C THR A 200 -23.38 11.97 7.37
N LEU A 201 -23.45 11.43 6.15
CA LEU A 201 -23.18 12.13 4.89
C LEU A 201 -23.92 13.46 4.73
N PRO A 202 -25.22 13.60 5.09
CA PRO A 202 -25.94 14.87 4.99
C PRO A 202 -25.39 15.99 5.89
N PHE A 203 -24.60 15.65 6.90
CA PHE A 203 -24.02 16.59 7.86
C PHE A 203 -22.56 16.92 7.55
N VAL A 204 -22.00 16.37 6.48
CA VAL A 204 -20.65 16.74 6.01
C VAL A 204 -20.76 18.06 5.26
N ASP A 205 -20.10 19.09 5.78
CA ASP A 205 -20.05 20.42 5.16
C ASP A 205 -18.96 20.49 4.09
N ALA A 206 -17.73 20.11 4.46
CA ALA A 206 -16.59 20.15 3.58
C ALA A 206 -15.55 19.08 3.93
N VAL A 207 -14.77 18.67 2.92
CA VAL A 207 -13.57 17.86 3.10
C VAL A 207 -12.38 18.60 2.47
N ILE A 208 -11.34 18.82 3.26
CA ILE A 208 -10.06 19.39 2.81
C ILE A 208 -9.05 18.24 2.73
N GLY A 209 -8.56 17.94 1.53
CA GLY A 209 -7.76 16.76 1.26
C GLY A 209 -8.56 15.69 0.50
N ALA A 210 -8.03 14.48 0.42
CA ALA A 210 -8.65 13.39 -0.33
C ALA A 210 -9.69 12.63 0.52
N THR A 211 -10.87 12.40 -0.05
CA THR A 211 -11.98 11.71 0.62
C THR A 211 -11.65 10.25 0.95
N ASP A 212 -10.89 9.60 0.07
CA ASP A 212 -10.45 8.21 0.24
C ASP A 212 -9.44 8.03 1.40
N THR A 213 -8.63 9.06 1.69
CA THR A 213 -7.81 9.15 2.92
C THR A 213 -8.68 9.13 4.17
N VAL A 214 -9.80 9.86 4.17
CA VAL A 214 -10.77 9.84 5.28
C VAL A 214 -11.40 8.44 5.43
N MET A 215 -11.72 7.80 4.31
CA MET A 215 -12.29 6.45 4.27
C MET A 215 -11.26 5.34 4.60
N GLY A 216 -9.96 5.67 4.65
CA GLY A 216 -8.90 4.85 5.21
C GLY A 216 -7.87 4.29 4.23
N LEU A 217 -7.91 4.67 2.94
CA LEU A 217 -6.86 4.35 1.97
C LEU A 217 -6.82 5.41 0.87
N SER A 218 -5.76 6.23 0.83
CA SER A 218 -5.55 7.21 -0.24
C SER A 218 -5.30 6.52 -1.58
N LYS A 219 -6.13 6.78 -2.60
CA LYS A 219 -5.96 6.17 -3.93
C LYS A 219 -4.68 6.67 -4.61
N SER A 220 -4.48 7.99 -4.61
CA SER A 220 -3.31 8.63 -5.23
C SER A 220 -1.99 8.21 -4.59
N LEU A 221 -1.95 8.13 -3.25
CA LEU A 221 -0.76 7.65 -2.56
C LEU A 221 -0.50 6.18 -2.85
N THR A 222 -1.55 5.36 -2.85
CA THR A 222 -1.43 3.91 -3.11
C THR A 222 -0.88 3.66 -4.51
N GLU A 223 -1.43 4.29 -5.55
CA GLU A 223 -0.94 4.16 -6.93
C GLU A 223 0.52 4.57 -7.06
N LYS A 224 0.88 5.74 -6.52
CA LYS A 224 2.25 6.23 -6.54
C LYS A 224 3.23 5.24 -5.88
N LEU A 225 2.89 4.73 -4.70
CA LEU A 225 3.76 3.79 -3.97
C LEU A 225 3.86 2.44 -4.68
N MET A 226 2.80 1.99 -5.36
CA MET A 226 2.82 0.80 -6.20
C MET A 226 3.77 0.98 -7.39
N GLU A 227 3.68 2.10 -8.11
CA GLU A 227 4.60 2.42 -9.21
C GLU A 227 6.05 2.45 -8.72
N GLU A 228 6.34 3.15 -7.62
CA GLU A 228 7.68 3.23 -7.04
C GLU A 228 8.23 1.87 -6.59
N ALA A 229 7.38 0.96 -6.11
CA ALA A 229 7.76 -0.39 -5.71
C ALA A 229 8.04 -1.31 -6.92
N LEU A 230 7.39 -1.05 -8.05
CA LEU A 230 7.57 -1.81 -9.30
C LEU A 230 8.79 -1.32 -10.12
N ILE A 231 9.09 -0.01 -10.12
CA ILE A 231 10.19 0.55 -10.91
C ILE A 231 11.56 -0.06 -10.54
N GLN A 232 11.79 -0.39 -9.26
CA GLN A 232 13.07 -0.99 -8.86
C GLN A 232 13.29 -2.40 -9.41
N GLN A 233 12.21 -3.14 -9.69
CA GLN A 233 12.30 -4.42 -10.38
C GLN A 233 12.81 -4.24 -11.83
N ALA A 234 12.26 -3.27 -12.56
CA ALA A 234 12.68 -2.97 -13.93
C ALA A 234 14.16 -2.53 -14.02
N VAL A 235 14.66 -1.78 -13.03
CA VAL A 235 16.08 -1.37 -12.98
C VAL A 235 17.00 -2.56 -12.69
N ALA A 236 16.62 -3.48 -11.79
CA ALA A 236 17.40 -4.68 -11.49
C ALA A 236 17.45 -5.66 -12.67
N GLU A 237 16.31 -5.87 -13.35
CA GLU A 237 16.21 -6.69 -14.56
C GLU A 237 17.01 -6.08 -15.72
N ALA A 238 16.90 -4.76 -15.95
CA ALA A 238 17.68 -4.05 -16.98
C ALA A 238 19.19 -4.06 -16.69
N SER A 239 19.60 -3.95 -15.42
CA SER A 239 21.02 -4.00 -15.04
C SER A 239 21.60 -5.40 -15.24
N THR A 240 20.84 -6.46 -14.93
CA THR A 240 21.24 -7.86 -15.16
C THR A 240 21.39 -8.15 -16.66
N MET A 241 20.47 -7.61 -17.47
CA MET A 241 20.52 -7.70 -18.93
C MET A 241 21.74 -6.96 -19.52
N CYS A 242 22.15 -5.83 -18.94
CA CYS A 242 23.33 -5.08 -19.37
C CYS A 242 24.64 -5.85 -19.07
N VAL A 243 24.74 -6.52 -17.91
CA VAL A 243 25.91 -7.34 -17.53
C VAL A 243 26.09 -8.57 -18.42
N CYS A 244 24.99 -9.19 -18.88
CA CYS A 244 25.05 -10.29 -19.83
C CYS A 244 25.63 -9.88 -21.19
N LEU A 245 25.44 -8.62 -21.62
CA LEU A 245 25.99 -8.11 -22.88
C LEU A 245 27.48 -7.80 -22.81
N GLU A 246 28.00 -7.42 -21.63
CA GLU A 246 29.43 -7.10 -21.43
C GLU A 246 30.31 -8.34 -21.23
N THR A 247 29.77 -9.44 -20.70
CA THR A 247 30.55 -10.62 -20.31
C THR A 247 30.82 -11.62 -21.44
N GLY A 248 30.37 -11.36 -22.67
CA GLY A 248 30.80 -12.12 -23.85
C GLY A 248 30.52 -13.62 -23.79
N THR A 249 29.51 -14.06 -23.06
CA THR A 249 29.04 -15.44 -23.13
C THR A 249 28.12 -15.58 -24.34
N GLU A 250 28.70 -16.04 -25.46
CA GLU A 250 28.00 -16.33 -26.72
C GLU A 250 27.07 -17.56 -26.64
N ASP A 251 26.37 -17.77 -25.53
CA ASP A 251 25.27 -18.74 -25.48
C ASP A 251 23.96 -18.02 -25.80
N LEU A 252 23.76 -17.78 -27.11
CA LEU A 252 22.50 -17.72 -27.85
C LEU A 252 21.20 -17.45 -27.04
N ILE A 253 21.13 -16.34 -26.31
CA ILE A 253 19.82 -15.76 -25.97
C ILE A 253 19.36 -15.01 -27.21
N THR A 254 18.45 -15.61 -27.95
CA THR A 254 17.79 -14.98 -29.10
C THR A 254 16.97 -13.81 -28.56
N ILE A 255 17.56 -12.61 -28.53
CA ILE A 255 16.88 -11.39 -28.09
C ILE A 255 15.74 -11.13 -29.08
N SER A 256 14.50 -11.30 -28.64
CA SER A 256 13.33 -11.12 -29.48
C SER A 256 13.15 -9.64 -29.84
N ALA A 257 12.52 -9.34 -30.98
CA ALA A 257 12.38 -7.97 -31.49
C ALA A 257 11.67 -7.02 -30.50
N SER A 258 10.86 -7.53 -29.56
CA SER A 258 10.23 -6.74 -28.50
C SER A 258 11.24 -6.22 -27.46
N GLN A 259 12.33 -6.94 -27.20
CA GLN A 259 13.36 -6.57 -26.22
C GLN A 259 14.28 -5.44 -26.74
N LYS A 260 14.47 -5.32 -28.06
CA LYS A 260 15.16 -4.17 -28.68
C LYS A 260 14.33 -2.88 -28.55
N ALA A 261 13.01 -2.98 -28.59
CA ALA A 261 12.13 -1.82 -28.44
C ALA A 261 12.21 -1.23 -27.03
N VAL A 262 12.38 -2.07 -25.99
CA VAL A 262 12.51 -1.65 -24.59
C VAL A 262 13.78 -0.82 -24.36
N ALA A 263 14.91 -1.22 -24.95
CA ALA A 263 16.17 -0.47 -24.86
C ALA A 263 16.09 0.92 -25.53
N VAL A 264 15.41 1.01 -26.68
CA VAL A 264 15.17 2.28 -27.38
C VAL A 264 14.20 3.17 -26.58
N LEU A 265 13.17 2.57 -25.98
CA LEU A 265 12.24 3.29 -25.10
C LEU A 265 12.97 3.84 -23.86
N PHE A 266 13.90 3.06 -23.28
CA PHE A 266 14.71 3.48 -22.14
C PHE A 266 15.56 4.71 -22.46
N HIS A 267 16.20 4.74 -23.64
CA HIS A 267 16.97 5.91 -24.07
C HIS A 267 16.08 7.15 -24.29
N GLN A 268 14.86 6.97 -24.81
CA GLN A 268 13.90 8.06 -25.03
C GLN A 268 13.26 8.57 -23.73
N LEU A 269 13.04 7.70 -22.74
CA LEU A 269 12.52 8.05 -21.41
C LEU A 269 13.56 8.77 -20.56
N PHE A 270 14.82 8.33 -20.59
CA PHE A 270 15.90 9.00 -19.86
C PHE A 270 16.26 10.38 -20.44
N ALA A 271 16.14 10.57 -21.76
CA ALA A 271 16.33 11.87 -22.39
C ALA A 271 15.27 12.92 -21.99
N ARG A 272 14.18 12.52 -21.31
CA ARG A 272 13.13 13.43 -20.82
C ARG A 272 13.25 13.79 -19.34
N TYR A 273 14.06 13.09 -18.55
CA TYR A 273 14.22 13.33 -17.11
C TYR A 273 15.58 13.96 -16.78
N ASP A 274 15.73 15.24 -17.14
CA ASP A 274 16.84 16.09 -16.73
C ASP A 274 16.62 16.60 -15.29
N ALA A 275 17.10 15.86 -14.27
CA ALA A 275 17.34 16.42 -12.92
C ALA A 275 18.20 15.56 -11.98
N TYR A 276 18.37 14.24 -12.21
CA TYR A 276 19.05 13.36 -11.23
C TYR A 276 20.23 12.55 -11.82
N THR A 277 20.83 13.02 -12.90
CA THR A 277 21.84 12.28 -13.68
C THR A 277 23.26 12.33 -13.12
N SER A 278 23.58 13.23 -12.17
CA SER A 278 24.99 13.40 -11.76
C SER A 278 25.54 12.27 -10.89
N THR A 279 24.72 11.56 -10.11
CA THR A 279 25.23 10.54 -9.15
C THR A 279 25.13 9.12 -9.71
N PHE A 280 24.28 8.90 -10.72
CA PHE A 280 24.10 7.57 -11.33
C PHE A 280 25.05 7.34 -12.52
N LEU A 281 25.43 8.39 -13.27
CA LEU A 281 26.40 8.27 -14.37
C LEU A 281 27.83 7.93 -13.90
N SER A 282 28.21 8.29 -12.66
CA SER A 282 29.54 7.98 -12.13
C SER A 282 29.72 6.52 -11.70
N LEU A 283 28.62 5.77 -11.54
CA LEU A 283 28.65 4.33 -11.20
C LEU A 283 28.63 3.42 -12.44
N LEU A 284 28.36 3.97 -13.63
CA LEU A 284 28.21 3.23 -14.90
C LEU A 284 29.38 3.40 -15.89
N LEU A 285 30.44 4.14 -15.53
CA LEU A 285 31.58 4.34 -16.43
C LEU A 285 32.89 3.83 -15.79
N PRO A 286 33.35 2.68 -16.27
CA PRO A 286 34.62 2.67 -17.00
C PRO A 286 34.42 1.94 -18.33
N CYS A 287 33.56 2.47 -19.20
CA CYS A 287 33.40 1.91 -20.55
C CYS A 287 33.89 2.89 -21.62
N ASP A 288 34.86 2.38 -22.37
CA ASP A 288 35.57 3.01 -23.47
C ASP A 288 34.58 3.44 -24.57
N ILE A 289 34.62 4.73 -24.93
CA ILE A 289 33.69 5.39 -25.88
C ILE A 289 33.72 4.73 -27.29
N GLY A 290 34.72 3.89 -27.57
CA GLY A 290 34.87 3.18 -28.84
C GLY A 290 33.83 2.10 -29.15
N PHE A 291 33.13 1.52 -28.16
CA PHE A 291 32.19 0.42 -28.43
C PHE A 291 30.85 0.90 -29.02
N TYR A 292 30.44 2.14 -28.71
CA TYR A 292 29.14 2.69 -29.11
C TYR A 292 29.06 3.10 -30.59
N SER A 293 30.17 3.32 -31.29
CA SER A 293 30.12 3.72 -32.72
C SER A 293 29.82 2.57 -33.68
N LYS A 294 29.90 1.31 -33.23
CA LYS A 294 29.61 0.12 -34.06
C LYS A 294 28.15 -0.35 -34.00
N LEU A 295 27.36 0.11 -33.04
CA LEU A 295 25.96 -0.30 -32.88
C LEU A 295 24.95 0.55 -33.67
N VAL A 296 25.42 1.59 -34.36
CA VAL A 296 24.58 2.53 -35.13
C VAL A 296 24.82 2.39 -36.66
N HIS A 297 25.55 1.37 -37.12
CA HIS A 297 25.69 1.06 -38.54
C HIS A 297 25.30 -0.38 -38.86
#